data_AF-A0A454D2M2-F1
#
_entry.id   AF-A0A454D2M2-F1
#
_cell.length_a   1.000
_cell.length_b   1.000
_cell.length_c   1.000
_cell.angle_alpha   90.00
_cell.angle_beta   90.00
_cell.angle_gamma   90.00
#
_symmetry.space_group_name_H-M   'P 1'
#
loop_
_entity.id
_entity.type
_entity.pdbx_description
1 polymer ?
#
loop_
_entity_poly.entity_id
_entity_poly.type
_entity_poly.pdbx_seq_one_letter_code
_entity_poly.pdbx_strand_id
1 'polypeptide(L)'
;MHIFGIIATYWVFPVIVALVFIIPSKDALVTNGWIIAGCTFSAWYQLEWSITLRFVVAVICCAIVAHVAVHKIVELQDRLKFLSTRDSMTGALNRGQLEAFLLRALDEKRSGTTSSIAVIDIDHFKQVN
;
A
#
# COMPACT_ATOMS: atom_id res chain seq x y z
N MET A 1 -26.38 -17.48 24.92
CA MET A 1 -24.98 -17.03 24.82
C MET A 1 -24.21 -17.60 23.62
N HIS A 2 -24.71 -18.61 22.88
CA HIS A 2 -24.01 -19.17 21.71
C HIS A 2 -24.06 -18.33 20.42
N ILE A 3 -25.07 -17.45 20.27
CA ILE A 3 -25.30 -16.70 19.02
C ILE A 3 -24.22 -15.61 18.80
N PHE A 4 -23.76 -14.96 19.87
CA PHE A 4 -22.76 -13.90 19.78
C PHE A 4 -21.38 -14.41 19.32
N GLY A 5 -20.96 -15.60 19.75
CA GLY A 5 -19.68 -16.20 19.33
C GLY A 5 -19.63 -16.52 17.82
N ILE A 6 -20.74 -16.99 17.27
CA ILE A 6 -20.87 -17.30 15.84
C ILE A 6 -20.85 -16.01 15.01
N ILE A 7 -21.56 -14.96 15.43
CA ILE A 7 -21.56 -13.67 14.74
C ILE A 7 -20.16 -13.03 14.76
N ALA A 8 -19.48 -13.04 15.91
CA ALA A 8 -18.13 -12.50 16.04
C ALA A 8 -17.13 -13.18 15.09
N THR A 9 -17.31 -14.47 14.83
CA THR A 9 -16.47 -15.26 13.91
C THR A 9 -16.51 -14.74 12.47
N TYR A 10 -17.67 -14.27 11.98
CA TYR A 10 -17.79 -13.69 10.64
C TYR A 10 -17.13 -12.32 10.50
N TRP A 11 -17.03 -11.56 11.59
CA TRP A 11 -16.38 -10.23 11.60
C TRP A 11 -14.86 -10.29 11.56
N VAL A 12 -14.26 -11.47 11.81
CA VAL A 12 -12.81 -11.66 11.73
C VAL A 12 -12.27 -11.38 10.33
N PHE A 13 -13.01 -11.75 9.28
CA PHE A 13 -12.60 -11.52 7.88
C PHE A 13 -12.41 -10.03 7.53
N PRO A 14 -13.42 -9.15 7.68
CA PRO A 14 -13.25 -7.73 7.39
C PRO A 14 -12.24 -7.04 8.32
N VAL A 15 -12.13 -7.48 9.58
CA VAL A 15 -11.13 -6.94 10.52
C VAL A 15 -9.71 -7.26 10.05
N ILE A 16 -9.43 -8.50 9.63
CA ILE A 16 -8.12 -8.88 9.09
C ILE A 16 -7.79 -8.05 7.86
N VAL A 17 -8.73 -7.88 6.93
CA VAL A 17 -8.51 -7.05 5.74
C VAL A 17 -8.20 -5.61 6.16
N ALA A 18 -9.01 -5.00 7.03
CA ALA A 18 -8.79 -3.64 7.50
C ALA A 18 -7.41 -3.45 8.17
N LEU A 19 -6.98 -4.39 9.00
CA LEU A 19 -5.67 -4.33 9.66
C LEU A 19 -4.52 -4.41 8.66
N VAL A 20 -4.62 -5.26 7.64
CA VAL A 20 -3.60 -5.36 6.58
C VAL A 20 -3.49 -4.07 5.76
N PHE A 21 -4.58 -3.34 5.59
CA PHE A 21 -4.58 -2.05 4.88
C PHE A 21 -4.11 -0.87 5.73
N ILE A 22 -4.39 -0.87 7.03
CA ILE A 22 -4.12 0.29 7.92
C ILE A 22 -2.72 0.23 8.55
N ILE A 23 -2.20 -0.98 8.82
CA ILE A 23 -0.96 -1.17 9.59
C ILE A 23 0.22 -1.40 8.63
N PRO A 24 1.42 -0.83 8.89
CA PRO A 24 2.63 -1.14 8.14
C PRO A 24 2.86 -2.66 8.03
N SER A 25 3.27 -3.15 6.85
CA SER A 25 3.28 -4.56 6.48
C SER A 25 3.99 -5.50 7.48
N LYS A 26 5.00 -4.99 8.20
CA LYS A 26 5.72 -5.73 9.25
C LYS A 26 4.89 -5.92 10.52
N ASP A 27 4.23 -4.86 10.97
CA ASP A 27 3.42 -4.86 12.19
C ASP A 27 2.07 -5.56 11.97
N ALA A 28 1.57 -5.50 10.73
CA ALA A 28 0.36 -6.20 10.30
C ALA A 28 0.50 -7.73 10.39
N LEU A 29 1.69 -8.28 10.11
CA LEU A 29 1.95 -9.71 10.19
C LEU A 29 1.88 -10.21 11.65
N VAL A 30 2.49 -9.47 12.57
CA VAL A 30 2.50 -9.80 14.00
C VAL A 30 1.10 -9.70 14.59
N THR A 31 0.37 -8.65 14.25
CA THR A 31 -0.99 -8.40 14.75
C THR A 31 -1.98 -9.45 14.24
N ASN A 32 -1.91 -9.80 12.94
CA ASN A 32 -2.72 -10.88 12.39
C ASN A 32 -2.37 -12.24 12.99
N GLY A 33 -1.09 -12.50 13.28
CA GLY A 33 -0.66 -13.71 13.98
C GLY A 33 -1.34 -13.87 15.34
N TRP A 34 -1.38 -12.79 16.13
CA TRP A 34 -2.08 -12.77 17.42
C TRP A 34 -3.59 -12.99 17.28
N ILE A 35 -4.22 -12.37 16.28
CA ILE A 35 -5.66 -12.54 16.02
C ILE A 35 -5.98 -13.98 15.61
N ILE A 36 -5.19 -14.56 14.71
CA ILE A 36 -5.39 -15.94 14.26
C ILE A 36 -5.22 -16.91 15.43
N ALA A 37 -4.20 -16.72 16.27
CA ALA A 37 -3.98 -17.54 17.46
C ALA A 37 -5.15 -17.41 18.46
N GLY A 38 -5.60 -16.19 18.74
CA GLY A 38 -6.74 -15.93 19.65
C GLY A 38 -8.06 -16.51 19.12
N CYS A 39 -8.33 -16.36 17.82
CA CYS A 39 -9.51 -16.95 17.18
C CYS A 39 -9.45 -18.48 17.18
N THR A 40 -8.28 -19.08 16.94
CA THR A 40 -8.10 -20.55 16.97
C THR A 40 -8.33 -21.11 18.37
N PHE A 41 -7.81 -20.44 19.41
CA PHE A 41 -8.01 -20.83 20.80
C PHE A 41 -9.49 -20.73 21.23
N SER A 42 -10.17 -19.65 20.83
CA SER A 42 -11.59 -19.45 21.12
C SER A 42 -12.49 -20.46 20.38
N ALA A 43 -12.17 -20.76 19.11
CA ALA A 43 -12.91 -21.71 18.29
C ALA A 43 -12.79 -23.16 18.78
N TRP A 44 -11.64 -23.54 19.36
CA TRP A 44 -11.43 -24.86 19.96
C TRP A 44 -12.45 -25.20 21.05
N TYR A 45 -12.91 -24.19 21.80
CA TYR A 45 -13.85 -24.38 22.91
C TYR A 45 -15.33 -24.32 22.50
N GLN A 46 -15.66 -23.73 21.35
CA GLN A 46 -17.05 -23.38 21.00
C GLN A 46 -17.58 -24.09 19.74
N LEU A 47 -16.72 -24.62 18.87
CA LEU A 47 -17.10 -25.19 17.58
C LEU A 47 -16.69 -26.66 17.43
N GLU A 48 -17.46 -27.40 16.65
CA GLU A 48 -17.06 -28.73 16.20
C GLU A 48 -15.77 -28.69 15.38
N TRP A 49 -14.94 -29.74 15.54
CA TRP A 49 -13.61 -29.85 14.95
C TRP A 49 -13.57 -29.60 13.43
N SER A 50 -14.58 -30.08 12.72
CA SER A 50 -14.70 -29.96 11.26
C SER A 50 -14.92 -28.50 10.80
N ILE A 51 -15.65 -27.70 11.59
CA ILE A 51 -15.96 -26.31 11.28
C ILE A 51 -14.76 -25.41 11.63
N THR A 52 -14.09 -25.68 12.75
CA THR A 52 -12.89 -24.95 13.18
C THR A 52 -11.77 -25.04 12.14
N LEU A 53 -11.51 -26.23 11.59
CA LEU A 53 -10.48 -26.40 10.56
C LEU A 53 -10.78 -25.59 9.29
N ARG A 54 -12.03 -25.64 8.79
CA ARG A 54 -12.44 -24.86 7.62
C ARG A 54 -12.31 -23.36 7.87
N PHE A 55 -12.71 -22.91 9.06
CA PHE A 55 -12.60 -21.52 9.46
C PHE A 55 -11.15 -21.03 9.52
N VAL A 56 -10.27 -21.78 10.19
CA VAL A 56 -8.83 -21.44 10.30
C VAL A 56 -8.19 -21.37 8.91
N VAL A 57 -8.46 -22.36 8.04
CA VAL A 57 -7.94 -22.36 6.66
C VAL A 57 -8.45 -21.15 5.89
N ALA A 58 -9.75 -20.83 5.97
CA ALA A 58 -10.33 -19.69 5.28
C ALA A 58 -9.72 -18.36 5.76
N VAL A 59 -9.52 -18.20 7.07
CA VAL A 59 -8.91 -17.01 7.67
C VAL A 59 -7.45 -16.86 7.24
N ILE A 60 -6.67 -17.94 7.26
CA ILE A 60 -5.27 -17.92 6.81
C ILE A 60 -5.19 -17.55 5.32
N CYS A 61 -6.01 -18.18 4.47
CA CYS A 61 -6.06 -17.86 3.04
C CYS A 61 -6.44 -16.40 2.81
N CYS A 62 -7.46 -15.89 3.53
CA CYS A 62 -7.88 -14.49 3.44
C CYS A 62 -6.75 -13.53 3.84
N ALA A 63 -6.05 -13.82 4.94
CA ALA A 63 -4.92 -13.03 5.39
C ALA A 63 -3.79 -13.00 4.35
N ILE A 64 -3.44 -14.15 3.77
CA ILE A 64 -2.40 -14.26 2.73
C ILE A 64 -2.79 -13.43 1.50
N VAL A 65 -4.01 -13.60 0.99
CA VAL A 65 -4.50 -12.86 -0.19
C VAL A 65 -4.51 -11.36 0.07
N ALA A 66 -4.98 -10.91 1.24
CA ALA A 66 -4.97 -9.50 1.61
C ALA A 66 -3.54 -8.92 1.64
N HIS A 67 -2.59 -9.64 2.25
CA HIS A 67 -1.19 -9.22 2.33
C HIS A 67 -0.56 -9.10 0.93
N VAL A 68 -0.79 -10.07 0.05
CA VAL A 68 -0.30 -10.04 -1.34
C VAL A 68 -0.93 -8.87 -2.10
N ALA A 69 -2.24 -8.66 -1.96
CA ALA A 69 -2.94 -7.58 -2.63
C ALA A 69 -2.39 -6.21 -2.23
N VAL A 70 -2.21 -5.95 -0.93
CA VAL A 70 -1.66 -4.67 -0.44
C VAL A 70 -0.24 -4.45 -0.96
N HIS A 71 0.64 -5.46 -0.90
CA HIS A 71 1.98 -5.33 -1.46
C HIS A 71 1.97 -4.98 -2.95
N LYS A 72 1.10 -5.60 -3.73
CA LYS A 72 0.99 -5.31 -5.17
C LYS A 72 0.39 -3.95 -5.46
N ILE A 73 -0.55 -3.48 -4.66
CA ILE A 73 -1.10 -2.13 -4.78
C ILE A 73 0.00 -1.10 -4.56
N VAL A 74 0.81 -1.24 -3.51
CA VAL A 74 1.91 -0.31 -3.21
C VAL A 74 2.96 -0.31 -4.33
N GLU A 75 3.38 -1.49 -4.80
CA GLU A 75 4.33 -1.63 -5.91
C GLU A 75 3.80 -0.98 -7.21
N LEU A 76 2.52 -1.16 -7.51
CA LEU A 76 1.88 -0.54 -8.67
C LEU A 76 1.76 0.97 -8.52
N GLN A 77 1.44 1.48 -7.33
CA GLN A 77 1.39 2.90 -7.06
C GLN A 77 2.77 3.55 -7.24
N ASP A 78 3.83 2.92 -6.73
CA ASP A 78 5.20 3.41 -6.91
C ASP A 78 5.61 3.41 -8.38
N ARG A 79 5.23 2.37 -9.14
CA ARG A 79 5.51 2.29 -10.58
C ARG A 79 4.72 3.32 -11.38
N LEU A 80 3.44 3.50 -11.07
CA LEU A 80 2.61 4.55 -11.68
C LEU A 80 3.16 5.93 -11.37
N LYS A 81 3.59 6.18 -10.14
CA LYS A 81 4.25 7.43 -9.76
C LYS A 81 5.56 7.62 -10.54
N PHE A 82 6.37 6.59 -10.69
CA PHE A 82 7.60 6.66 -11.49
C PHE A 82 7.32 7.02 -12.96
N LEU A 83 6.34 6.34 -13.59
CA LEU A 83 5.94 6.61 -14.97
C LEU A 83 5.26 7.98 -15.13
N SER A 84 4.49 8.40 -14.13
CA SER A 84 3.79 9.70 -14.13
C SER A 84 4.70 10.87 -13.77
N THR A 85 5.93 10.65 -13.33
CA THR A 85 6.89 11.72 -12.98
C THR A 85 8.03 11.84 -13.97
N ARG A 86 8.16 10.89 -14.90
CA ARG A 86 9.23 10.84 -15.89
C ARG A 86 8.65 10.94 -17.30
N ASP A 87 9.31 11.69 -18.16
CA ASP A 87 9.02 11.72 -19.59
C ASP A 87 9.49 10.39 -20.23
N SER A 88 8.62 9.75 -21.00
CA SER A 88 8.88 8.41 -21.55
C SER A 88 9.91 8.40 -22.68
N MET A 89 10.11 9.53 -23.37
CA MET A 89 11.06 9.65 -24.48
C MET A 89 12.48 9.96 -24.01
N THR A 90 12.62 10.71 -22.92
CA THR A 90 13.92 11.20 -22.44
C THR A 90 14.35 10.60 -21.10
N GLY A 91 13.43 9.99 -20.35
CA GLY A 91 13.68 9.56 -18.97
C GLY A 91 13.95 10.71 -18.00
N ALA A 92 13.83 11.98 -18.44
CA ALA A 92 13.92 13.16 -17.58
C ALA A 92 12.67 13.28 -16.70
N LEU A 93 12.72 14.09 -15.65
CA LEU A 93 11.50 14.44 -14.91
C LEU A 93 10.54 15.18 -15.86
N ASN A 94 9.26 14.86 -15.77
CA ASN A 94 8.26 15.51 -16.62
C ASN A 94 7.92 16.92 -16.10
N ARG A 95 7.21 17.67 -16.95
CA ARG A 95 6.77 19.04 -16.64
C ARG A 95 5.92 19.12 -15.36
N GLY A 96 5.20 18.07 -14.99
CA GLY A 96 4.39 18.03 -13.78
C GLY A 96 5.22 18.09 -12.49
N GLN A 97 6.47 17.64 -12.50
CA GLN A 97 7.36 17.74 -11.34
C GLN A 97 8.08 19.09 -11.24
N LEU A 98 8.17 19.84 -12.35
CA LEU A 98 8.86 21.13 -12.38
C LEU A 98 8.29 22.12 -11.35
N GLU A 99 6.97 22.19 -11.23
CA GLU A 99 6.29 23.10 -10.31
C GLU A 99 6.65 22.83 -8.84
N ALA A 100 6.65 21.56 -8.43
CA ALA A 100 7.04 21.16 -7.08
C ALA A 100 8.50 21.52 -6.76
N PHE A 101 9.41 21.34 -7.73
CA PHE A 101 10.81 21.74 -7.58
C PHE A 101 10.98 23.26 -7.49
N LEU A 102 10.24 24.03 -8.28
CA LEU A 102 10.28 25.49 -8.23
C LEU A 102 9.77 26.03 -6.90
N LEU A 103 8.66 25.50 -6.38
CA LEU A 103 8.12 25.88 -5.08
C LEU A 103 9.11 25.57 -3.95
N ARG A 104 9.73 24.40 -3.97
CA ARG A 104 10.77 24.03 -3.00
C ARG A 104 11.98 24.95 -3.07
N ALA A 105 12.44 25.29 -4.28
CA ALA A 105 13.55 26.22 -4.47
C ALA A 105 13.21 27.64 -3.98
N LEU A 106 11.95 28.08 -4.09
CA LEU A 106 11.48 29.35 -3.55
C LEU A 106 11.48 29.36 -2.02
N ASP A 107 11.11 28.26 -1.37
CA ASP A 107 11.20 28.13 0.09
C ASP A 107 12.66 28.08 0.56
N GLU A 108 13.53 27.32 -0.10
CA GLU A 108 14.97 27.26 0.22
C GLU A 108 15.66 28.62 0.02
N LYS A 109 15.16 29.45 -0.90
CA LYS A 109 15.59 30.85 -1.08
C LYS A 109 15.25 31.72 0.13
N ARG A 110 14.13 31.48 0.80
CA ARG A 110 13.79 32.20 2.06
C ARG A 110 14.78 31.87 3.19
N SER A 111 15.40 30.69 3.13
CA SER A 111 16.47 30.27 4.05
C SER A 111 17.86 30.79 3.66
N GLY A 112 17.99 31.62 2.62
CA GLY A 112 19.25 32.22 2.17
C GLY A 112 20.03 31.40 1.14
N THR A 113 19.48 30.27 0.69
CA THR A 113 20.11 29.42 -0.34
C THR A 113 19.89 30.04 -1.73
N THR A 114 20.92 30.12 -2.56
CA THR A 114 20.77 30.67 -3.92
C THR A 114 20.45 29.56 -4.91
N SER A 115 19.38 29.73 -5.70
CA SER A 115 18.92 28.76 -6.71
C SER A 115 18.97 29.36 -8.11
N SER A 116 19.31 28.56 -9.13
CA SER A 116 19.32 28.97 -10.53
C SER A 116 18.50 28.00 -11.39
N ILE A 117 17.99 28.48 -12.52
CA ILE A 117 17.20 27.69 -13.47
C ILE A 117 17.83 27.88 -14.85
N ALA A 118 18.05 26.78 -15.56
CA ALA A 118 18.46 26.76 -16.96
C ALA A 118 17.35 26.13 -17.79
N VAL A 119 17.01 26.76 -18.92
CA VAL A 119 16.05 26.25 -19.90
C VAL A 119 16.82 26.00 -21.19
N ILE A 120 16.68 24.80 -21.75
CA ILE A 120 17.36 24.37 -22.96
C ILE A 120 16.27 24.05 -23.98
N ASP A 121 16.39 24.60 -25.18
CA ASP A 121 15.51 24.30 -26.32
C ASP A 121 16.34 23.73 -27.47
N ILE A 122 15.73 22.87 -28.29
CA ILE A 122 16.40 22.28 -29.46
C ILE A 122 16.01 23.09 -30.70
N ASP A 123 16.99 23.80 -31.26
CA ASP A 123 16.80 24.56 -32.49
C ASP A 123 16.47 23.63 -33.68
N HIS A 124 15.59 24.09 -34.57
CA HIS A 124 15.24 23.41 -35.83
C HIS A 124 14.71 21.96 -35.71
N PHE A 125 14.11 21.56 -34.58
CA PHE A 125 13.61 20.20 -34.35
C PHE A 125 12.72 19.64 -35.49
N LYS A 126 11.91 20.49 -36.15
CA LYS A 126 11.04 20.09 -37.27
C LYS A 126 11.76 19.71 -38.57
N GLN A 127 13.04 20.07 -38.73
CA GLN A 127 13.82 19.73 -39.94
C GLN A 127 14.54 18.39 -39.82
N VAL A 128 14.73 17.92 -38.59
CA VAL A 128 15.44 16.66 -38.28
C VAL A 128 14.48 15.47 -38.22
N ASN A 129 13.17 15.73 -38.06
CA ASN A 129 12.10 14.73 -37.96
C ASN A 129 11.29 14.68 -39.27
#